data_AF-A0A6A2WYA0-F1
#
_entry.id   AF-A0A6A2WYA0-F1
#
_cell.length_a   1.000
_cell.length_b   1.000
_cell.length_c   1.000
_cell.angle_alpha   90.00
_cell.angle_beta   90.00
_cell.angle_gamma   90.00
#
_symmetry.space_group_name_H-M   'P 1'
#
loop_
_entity.id
_entity.type
_entity.pdbx_description
1 polymer ?
#
loop_
_entity_poly.entity_id
_entity_poly.type
_entity_poly.pdbx_seq_one_letter_code
_entity_poly.pdbx_strand_id
1 'polypeptide(L)'
;MDALEELSSWMSKVVHHNQLCLRYHDYNTMMTNEMGNKVTKLSSEYFVQRRVNSVMVVANMAGIYKALTVGDSKPLESTGQIFCHPALRKSNENLVLILSRGVLLSTEERIDCRLMICEYLNISKIDGVYDIACLTEYGFLAEEADSVSAYALTEAVYKALLIFDRGHFPRKNSRTGHC
;
A
#
# COMPACT_ATOMS: atom_id res chain seq x y z
N MET A 1 3.74 2.74 -18.54
CA MET A 1 2.66 3.72 -18.28
C MET A 1 1.51 3.02 -17.53
N ASP A 2 1.81 1.93 -16.80
CA ASP A 2 0.85 0.81 -16.70
C ASP A 2 0.38 0.54 -15.27
N ALA A 3 1.17 0.90 -14.25
CA ALA A 3 0.82 0.66 -12.85
C ALA A 3 -0.38 1.50 -12.37
N LEU A 4 -0.52 2.74 -12.87
CA LEU A 4 -1.67 3.60 -12.54
C LEU A 4 -2.96 3.15 -13.25
N GLU A 5 -2.83 2.59 -14.44
CA GLU A 5 -3.96 1.99 -15.17
C GLU A 5 -4.42 0.71 -14.48
N GLU A 6 -3.48 -0.15 -14.06
CA GLU A 6 -3.76 -1.33 -13.25
C GLU A 6 -4.45 -0.96 -11.92
N LEU A 7 -3.92 0.04 -11.21
CA LEU A 7 -4.54 0.57 -10.00
C LEU A 7 -5.98 1.04 -10.27
N SER A 8 -6.19 1.77 -11.37
CA SER A 8 -7.52 2.23 -11.78
C SER A 8 -8.46 1.07 -12.09
N SER A 9 -7.93 0.01 -12.70
CA SER A 9 -8.64 -1.23 -12.96
C SER A 9 -9.05 -1.91 -11.66
N TRP A 10 -8.15 -2.08 -10.68
CA TRP A 10 -8.48 -2.70 -9.39
C TRP A 10 -9.57 -1.92 -8.62
N MET A 11 -9.48 -0.60 -8.63
CA MET A 11 -10.46 0.27 -7.96
C MET A 11 -11.84 0.24 -8.65
N SER A 12 -11.93 -0.10 -9.94
CA SER A 12 -13.18 -0.05 -10.72
C SER A 12 -13.79 -1.42 -11.02
N LYS A 13 -12.96 -2.40 -11.37
CA LYS A 13 -13.34 -3.73 -11.87
C LYS A 13 -13.15 -4.85 -10.85
N VAL A 14 -12.94 -4.50 -9.57
CA VAL A 14 -12.72 -5.43 -8.45
C VAL A 14 -11.48 -6.32 -8.62
N VAL A 15 -11.04 -6.99 -7.55
CA VAL A 15 -9.82 -7.81 -7.54
C VAL A 15 -10.20 -9.27 -7.29
N HIS A 16 -9.59 -10.19 -8.05
CA HIS A 16 -9.77 -11.63 -7.83
C HIS A 16 -8.97 -12.09 -6.61
N HIS A 17 -9.53 -13.06 -5.86
CA HIS A 17 -8.74 -13.74 -4.85
C HIS A 17 -7.54 -14.45 -5.48
N ASN A 18 -6.36 -14.33 -4.86
CA ASN A 18 -5.08 -14.82 -5.40
C ASN A 18 -4.70 -14.26 -6.78
N GLN A 19 -5.19 -13.06 -7.14
CA GLN A 19 -4.72 -12.35 -8.31
C GLN A 19 -3.24 -12.02 -8.15
N LEU A 20 -2.41 -12.54 -9.06
CA LEU A 20 -1.00 -12.20 -9.13
C LEU A 20 -0.84 -10.75 -9.59
N CYS A 21 -0.17 -9.95 -8.76
CA CYS A 21 0.24 -8.59 -9.10
C CYS A 21 1.73 -8.63 -9.41
N LEU A 22 2.08 -8.70 -10.69
CA LEU A 22 3.47 -8.75 -11.15
C LEU A 22 3.92 -7.36 -11.58
N ARG A 23 5.18 -7.01 -11.30
CA ARG A 23 5.77 -5.83 -11.96
C ARG A 23 5.89 -6.14 -13.45
N TYR A 24 5.77 -5.12 -14.29
CA TYR A 24 5.85 -5.27 -15.74
C TYR A 24 7.09 -6.04 -16.22
N HIS A 25 8.25 -5.80 -15.59
CA HIS A 25 9.49 -6.53 -15.87
C HIS A 25 9.41 -8.03 -15.52
N ASP A 26 8.72 -8.37 -14.42
CA ASP A 26 8.52 -9.75 -13.99
C ASP A 26 7.52 -10.48 -14.90
N TYR A 27 6.50 -9.75 -15.39
CA TYR A 27 5.53 -10.24 -16.36
C TYR A 27 6.17 -10.65 -17.69
N ASN A 28 7.02 -9.78 -18.27
CA ASN A 28 7.72 -10.09 -19.53
C ASN A 28 8.70 -11.26 -19.38
N THR A 29 9.32 -11.40 -18.20
CA THR A 29 10.23 -12.52 -17.89
C THR A 29 9.46 -13.84 -17.69
N MET A 30 8.22 -13.78 -17.19
CA MET A 30 7.35 -14.95 -17.06
C MET A 30 6.77 -15.43 -18.40
N MET A 31 6.43 -14.51 -19.30
CA MET A 31 5.84 -14.84 -20.61
C MET A 31 6.86 -15.38 -21.63
N THR A 32 8.15 -15.09 -21.43
CA THR A 32 9.24 -15.59 -22.27
C THR A 32 9.70 -17.00 -21.90
N ASN A 33 9.40 -17.47 -20.68
CA ASN A 33 9.59 -18.85 -20.28
C ASN A 33 8.31 -19.66 -20.61
N GLU A 34 8.45 -20.82 -21.26
CA GLU A 34 7.37 -21.70 -21.76
C GLU A 34 6.38 -22.22 -20.67
N MET A 35 6.45 -21.71 -19.45
CA MET A 35 5.50 -21.95 -18.35
C MET A 35 4.28 -21.01 -18.37
N GLY A 36 4.24 -20.02 -19.28
CA GLY A 36 3.21 -18.96 -19.37
C GLY A 36 1.77 -19.45 -19.58
N ASN A 37 1.57 -20.68 -20.05
CA ASN A 37 0.22 -21.26 -20.26
C ASN A 37 -0.39 -21.95 -19.02
N LYS A 38 0.36 -22.14 -17.92
CA LYS A 38 -0.17 -22.76 -16.69
C LYS A 38 -0.57 -21.77 -15.61
N VAL A 39 0.02 -20.57 -15.58
CA VAL A 39 -0.20 -19.58 -14.50
C VAL A 39 -1.46 -18.73 -14.73
N THR A 40 -1.85 -18.52 -15.98
CA THR A 40 -3.08 -17.80 -16.38
C THR A 40 -4.38 -18.57 -16.08
N LYS A 41 -4.28 -19.84 -15.65
CA LYS A 41 -5.44 -20.72 -15.37
C LYS A 41 -5.69 -21.01 -13.88
N LEU A 42 -5.11 -20.22 -12.97
CA LEU A 42 -5.47 -20.29 -11.54
C LEU A 42 -6.67 -19.38 -11.18
N SER A 43 -7.38 -18.80 -12.15
CA SER A 43 -8.73 -18.28 -11.90
C SER A 43 -9.70 -19.45 -11.80
N SER A 44 -9.65 -20.17 -10.68
CA SER A 44 -10.69 -21.17 -10.39
C SER A 44 -12.04 -20.48 -10.27
N GLU A 45 -13.10 -21.15 -10.72
CA GLU A 45 -14.50 -20.73 -10.62
C GLU A 45 -14.96 -20.50 -9.16
N TYR A 46 -14.13 -20.85 -8.17
CA TYR A 46 -14.40 -20.70 -6.74
C TYR A 46 -13.94 -19.35 -6.16
N PHE A 47 -13.28 -18.49 -6.95
CA PHE A 47 -12.71 -17.25 -6.42
C PHE A 47 -13.64 -16.05 -6.57
N VAL A 48 -14.19 -15.62 -5.43
CA VAL A 48 -15.05 -14.44 -5.31
C VAL A 48 -14.26 -13.17 -5.64
N GLN A 49 -14.77 -12.38 -6.59
CA GLN A 49 -14.27 -11.03 -6.83
C GLN A 49 -14.60 -10.11 -5.64
N ARG A 50 -13.62 -9.32 -5.17
CA ARG A 50 -13.78 -8.42 -4.02
C ARG A 50 -13.45 -6.98 -4.38
N ARG A 51 -14.26 -6.06 -3.87
CA ARG A 51 -13.95 -4.63 -3.94
C ARG A 51 -12.77 -4.32 -3.03
N VAL A 52 -11.87 -3.46 -3.50
CA VAL A 52 -10.84 -2.86 -2.67
C VAL A 52 -11.53 -1.91 -1.69
N ASN A 53 -11.35 -2.15 -0.39
CA ASN A 53 -11.95 -1.34 0.67
C ASN A 53 -10.93 -0.47 1.42
N SER A 54 -9.66 -0.87 1.43
CA SER A 54 -8.56 -0.13 2.04
C SER A 54 -7.34 -0.16 1.12
N VAL A 55 -6.63 0.97 1.07
CA VAL A 55 -5.40 1.10 0.28
C VAL A 55 -4.31 1.68 1.17
N MET A 56 -3.17 0.99 1.17
CA MET A 56 -1.94 1.43 1.83
C MET A 56 -0.90 1.74 0.75
N VAL A 57 -0.37 2.95 0.76
CA VAL A 57 0.71 3.35 -0.16
C VAL A 57 2.02 3.30 0.60
N VAL A 58 3.00 2.56 0.08
CA VAL A 58 4.32 2.43 0.70
C VAL A 58 5.35 3.24 -0.07
N ALA A 59 6.01 4.15 0.62
CA ALA A 59 7.06 5.01 0.09
C ALA A 59 8.41 4.67 0.73
N ASN A 60 9.49 4.63 -0.06
CA ASN A 60 10.84 4.45 0.46
C ASN A 60 11.39 5.80 0.91
N MET A 61 11.27 6.09 2.21
CA MET A 61 11.63 7.38 2.80
C MET A 61 13.11 7.71 2.62
N ALA A 62 14.00 6.76 2.92
CA ALA A 62 15.43 6.96 2.73
C ALA A 62 15.80 7.17 1.26
N GLY A 63 15.10 6.50 0.33
CA GLY A 63 15.27 6.71 -1.10
C GLY A 63 14.84 8.10 -1.55
N ILE A 64 13.69 8.57 -1.05
CA ILE A 64 13.17 9.91 -1.33
C ILE A 64 14.15 10.96 -0.79
N TYR A 65 14.57 10.86 0.47
CA TYR A 65 15.49 11.81 1.07
C TYR A 65 16.81 11.92 0.29
N LYS A 66 17.45 10.77 0.00
CA LYS A 66 18.70 10.73 -0.78
C LYS A 66 18.58 11.30 -2.19
N ALA A 67 17.42 11.14 -2.83
CA ALA A 67 17.18 11.73 -4.15
C ALA A 67 17.02 13.25 -4.04
N LEU A 68 16.27 13.72 -3.04
CA LEU A 68 16.05 15.14 -2.81
C LEU A 68 17.35 15.88 -2.48
N THR A 69 18.28 15.28 -1.73
CA THR A 69 19.58 15.91 -1.42
C THR A 69 20.45 16.14 -2.65
N VAL A 70 20.25 15.38 -3.73
CA VAL A 70 20.91 15.58 -5.03
C VAL A 70 20.03 16.33 -6.03
N GLY A 71 18.89 16.88 -5.59
CA GLY A 71 17.96 17.66 -6.42
C GLY A 71 17.01 16.83 -7.29
N ASP A 72 16.92 15.51 -7.08
CA ASP A 72 16.00 14.64 -7.80
C ASP A 72 14.66 14.47 -7.03
N SER A 73 13.62 15.14 -7.52
CA SER A 73 12.25 15.07 -6.98
C SER A 73 11.46 13.86 -7.46
N LYS A 74 11.98 13.09 -8.43
CA LYS A 74 11.22 12.03 -9.12
C LYS A 74 10.63 10.97 -8.18
N PRO A 75 11.31 10.49 -7.13
CA PRO A 75 10.72 9.52 -6.19
C PRO A 75 9.55 10.10 -5.38
N LEU A 76 9.64 11.38 -5.01
CA LEU A 76 8.58 12.09 -4.30
C LEU A 76 7.38 12.32 -5.23
N GLU A 77 7.61 12.79 -6.45
CA GLU A 77 6.58 12.97 -7.46
C GLU A 77 5.87 11.67 -7.80
N SER A 78 6.62 10.57 -7.96
CA SER A 78 6.05 9.25 -8.23
C SER A 78 5.16 8.78 -7.08
N THR A 79 5.57 9.04 -5.84
CA THR A 79 4.74 8.78 -4.65
C THR A 79 3.46 9.60 -4.69
N GLY A 80 3.55 10.88 -5.04
CA GLY A 80 2.41 11.77 -5.18
C GLY A 80 1.45 11.36 -6.29
N GLN A 81 1.95 10.92 -7.44
CA GLN A 81 1.11 10.43 -8.54
C GLN A 81 0.24 9.25 -8.13
N ILE A 82 0.76 8.33 -7.31
CA ILE A 82 -0.01 7.20 -6.79
C ILE A 82 -0.95 7.66 -5.68
N PHE A 83 -0.42 8.33 -4.65
CA PHE A 83 -1.18 8.70 -3.46
C PHE A 83 -2.34 9.66 -3.77
N CYS A 84 -2.13 10.60 -4.69
CA CYS A 84 -3.15 11.55 -5.11
C CYS A 84 -4.00 11.05 -6.29
N HIS A 85 -3.83 9.80 -6.73
CA HIS A 85 -4.51 9.30 -7.91
C HIS A 85 -6.04 9.35 -7.75
N PRO A 86 -6.81 9.87 -8.73
CA PRO A 86 -8.26 10.00 -8.62
C PRO A 86 -9.00 8.69 -8.35
N ALA A 87 -8.45 7.56 -8.83
CA ALA A 87 -9.02 6.23 -8.57
C ALA A 87 -9.03 5.87 -7.06
N LEU A 88 -8.05 6.35 -6.31
CA LEU A 88 -7.96 6.15 -4.86
C LEU A 88 -8.91 7.06 -4.09
N ARG A 89 -9.20 8.25 -4.61
CA ARG A 89 -10.14 9.20 -3.96
C ARG A 89 -11.60 8.75 -3.98
N LYS A 90 -11.93 7.70 -4.75
CA LYS A 90 -13.28 7.12 -4.78
C LYS A 90 -13.59 6.24 -3.58
N SER A 91 -12.58 5.82 -2.80
CA SER A 91 -12.82 5.25 -1.47
C SER A 91 -13.09 6.39 -0.50
N ASN A 92 -14.26 6.40 0.15
CA ASN A 92 -14.68 7.44 1.11
C ASN A 92 -13.83 7.48 2.41
N GLU A 93 -12.65 6.84 2.44
CA GLU A 93 -11.82 6.66 3.62
C GLU A 93 -10.39 7.14 3.37
N ASN A 94 -9.73 7.57 4.45
CA ASN A 94 -8.38 8.12 4.40
C ASN A 94 -7.37 7.03 4.00
N LEU A 95 -6.62 7.28 2.93
CA LEU A 95 -5.51 6.44 2.51
C LEU A 95 -4.43 6.38 3.59
N VAL A 96 -3.83 5.21 3.77
CA VAL A 96 -2.72 5.04 4.72
C VAL A 96 -1.40 5.17 3.99
N LEU A 97 -0.59 6.17 4.34
CA LEU A 97 0.78 6.31 3.84
C LEU A 97 1.76 5.64 4.81
N ILE A 98 2.52 4.69 4.30
CA ILE A 98 3.59 4.00 5.01
C ILE A 98 4.93 4.52 4.48
N LEU A 99 5.71 5.13 5.35
CA LEU A 99 7.10 5.50 5.11
C LEU A 99 7.97 4.33 5.58
N SER A 100 8.69 3.72 4.65
CA SER A 100 9.58 2.59 4.90
C SER A 100 11.03 3.00 4.84
N ARG A 101 11.91 2.21 5.46
CA ARG A 101 13.36 2.40 5.47
C ARG A 101 13.81 3.70 6.15
N GLY A 102 12.96 4.32 6.98
CA GLY A 102 13.32 5.49 7.77
C GLY A 102 14.53 5.25 8.67
N VAL A 103 14.74 4.00 9.13
CA VAL A 103 15.90 3.57 9.93
C VAL A 103 17.27 3.81 9.27
N LEU A 104 17.32 4.03 7.94
CA LEU A 104 18.56 4.36 7.23
C LEU A 104 18.91 5.85 7.28
N LEU A 105 18.07 6.66 7.94
CA LEU A 105 18.22 8.10 8.13
C LEU A 105 18.40 8.37 9.63
N SER A 106 19.15 9.43 9.95
CA SER A 106 19.17 9.99 11.32
C SER A 106 17.80 10.51 11.73
N THR A 107 17.57 10.71 13.03
CA THR A 107 16.29 11.22 13.54
C THR A 107 15.88 12.56 12.93
N GLU A 108 16.84 13.47 12.72
CA GLU A 108 16.58 14.78 12.12
C GLU A 108 16.18 14.65 10.64
N GLU A 109 16.92 13.86 9.87
CA GLU A 109 16.61 13.57 8.46
C GLU A 109 15.26 12.86 8.32
N ARG A 110 14.90 11.96 9.24
CA ARG A 110 13.58 11.32 9.29
C ARG A 110 12.48 12.38 9.47
N ILE A 111 12.61 13.25 10.47
CA ILE A 111 11.59 14.27 10.75
C ILE A 111 11.45 15.21 9.56
N ASP A 112 12.56 15.71 9.02
CA ASP A 112 12.59 16.65 7.91
C ASP A 112 11.97 16.04 6.64
N CYS A 113 12.42 14.85 6.25
CA CYS A 113 11.87 14.15 5.09
C CYS A 113 10.36 13.89 5.22
N ARG A 114 9.89 13.52 6.42
CA ARG A 114 8.46 13.30 6.67
C ARG A 114 7.66 14.59 6.49
N LEU A 115 8.16 15.72 7.03
CA LEU A 115 7.52 17.02 6.87
C LEU A 115 7.44 17.43 5.40
N MET A 116 8.52 17.26 4.63
CA MET A 116 8.55 17.53 3.20
C MET A 116 7.52 16.69 2.43
N ILE A 117 7.45 15.38 2.70
CA ILE A 117 6.48 14.48 2.06
C ILE A 117 5.05 14.92 2.38
N CYS A 118 4.73 15.20 3.65
CA CYS A 118 3.40 15.61 4.06
C CYS A 118 2.99 16.94 3.41
N GLU A 119 3.91 17.91 3.33
CA GLU A 119 3.68 19.20 2.69
C GLU A 119 3.42 19.03 1.18
N TYR A 120 4.26 18.24 0.50
CA TYR A 120 4.10 17.96 -0.93
C TYR A 120 2.77 17.26 -1.24
N LEU A 121 2.36 16.30 -0.41
CA LEU A 121 1.11 15.55 -0.60
C LEU A 121 -0.13 16.30 -0.10
N ASN A 122 0.04 17.46 0.54
CA ASN A 122 -1.02 18.22 1.19
C ASN A 122 -1.85 17.38 2.17
N ILE A 123 -1.16 16.61 3.03
CA ILE A 123 -1.77 15.75 4.05
C ILE A 123 -1.39 16.16 5.47
N SER A 124 -2.20 15.71 6.43
CA SER A 124 -1.97 15.97 7.84
C SER A 124 -0.59 15.45 8.29
N LYS A 125 0.15 16.29 9.01
CA LYS A 125 1.43 15.90 9.63
C LYS A 125 1.24 14.99 10.84
N ILE A 126 0.02 14.79 11.33
CA ILE A 126 -0.26 14.05 12.57
C ILE A 126 -1.12 12.81 12.35
N ASP A 127 -1.66 12.60 11.15
CA ASP A 127 -2.59 11.52 10.88
C ASP A 127 -2.37 10.94 9.47
N GLY A 128 -2.54 9.62 9.34
CA GLY A 128 -2.49 8.91 8.05
C GLY A 128 -1.09 8.65 7.50
N VAL A 129 -0.02 9.04 8.20
CA VAL A 129 1.38 8.88 7.76
C VAL A 129 2.21 8.19 8.84
N TYR A 130 2.69 6.99 8.53
CA TYR A 130 3.35 6.08 9.48
C TYR A 130 4.75 5.74 9.01
N ASP A 131 5.76 6.13 9.80
CA ASP A 131 7.13 5.66 9.61
C ASP A 131 7.32 4.33 10.32
N ILE A 132 7.59 3.28 9.56
CA ILE A 132 7.75 1.92 10.07
C ILE A 132 9.17 1.44 9.89
N ALA A 133 9.68 0.74 10.90
CA ALA A 133 10.95 0.05 10.83
C ALA A 133 10.92 -1.04 9.76
N CYS A 134 12.01 -1.18 9.01
CA CYS A 134 12.11 -2.22 7.99
C CYS A 134 12.39 -3.58 8.61
N LEU A 135 11.75 -4.60 8.05
CA LEU A 135 12.12 -5.98 8.29
C LEU A 135 13.46 -6.28 7.58
N THR A 136 14.29 -7.07 8.25
CA THR A 136 15.39 -7.84 7.67
C THR A 136 14.87 -8.75 6.55
N GLU A 137 15.80 -9.27 5.76
CA GLU A 137 15.53 -10.25 4.70
C GLU A 137 14.80 -11.52 5.19
N TYR A 138 14.90 -11.83 6.48
CA TYR A 138 14.22 -12.96 7.13
C TYR A 138 12.86 -12.59 7.73
N GLY A 139 12.40 -11.34 7.58
CA GLY A 139 11.11 -10.89 8.12
C GLY A 139 11.13 -10.47 9.59
N PHE A 140 12.31 -10.36 10.22
CA PHE A 140 12.46 -9.85 11.59
C PHE A 140 12.80 -8.37 11.59
N LEU A 141 12.42 -7.62 12.62
CA LEU A 141 12.90 -6.25 12.79
C LEU A 141 14.43 -6.26 12.96
N ALA A 142 15.13 -5.39 12.23
CA ALA A 142 16.57 -5.20 12.42
C ALA A 142 16.76 -4.41 13.72
N GLU A 143 17.16 -5.11 14.80
CA GLU A 143 17.21 -4.61 16.19
C GLU A 143 15.84 -4.21 16.77
N GLU A 144 15.76 -4.04 18.10
CA GLU A 144 14.51 -3.64 18.80
C GLU A 144 13.95 -2.38 18.15
N ALA A 145 12.86 -2.52 17.38
CA ALA A 145 12.20 -1.36 16.80
C ALA A 145 11.87 -0.37 17.90
N ASP A 146 12.26 0.88 17.69
CA ASP A 146 11.95 1.93 18.64
C ASP A 146 10.42 1.97 18.88
N SER A 147 10.03 2.34 20.10
CA SER A 147 8.63 2.31 20.52
C SER A 147 7.71 3.16 19.63
N VAL A 148 8.26 4.19 18.96
CA VAL A 148 7.52 5.05 18.03
C VAL A 148 7.23 4.28 16.73
N SER A 149 8.23 3.62 16.15
CA SER A 149 8.05 2.78 14.96
C SER A 149 7.10 1.59 15.21
N ALA A 150 7.16 0.97 16.40
CA ALA A 150 6.25 -0.11 16.79
C ALA A 150 4.79 0.39 16.98
N TYR A 151 4.62 1.56 17.60
CA TYR A 151 3.32 2.22 17.70
C TYR A 151 2.76 2.56 16.32
N ALA A 152 3.58 3.15 15.44
CA ALA A 152 3.18 3.52 14.08
C ALA A 152 2.70 2.32 13.27
N LEU A 153 3.39 1.17 13.35
CA LEU A 153 2.95 -0.06 12.71
C LEU A 153 1.59 -0.54 13.26
N THR A 154 1.45 -0.55 14.60
CA THR A 154 0.22 -0.98 15.27
C THR A 154 -0.96 -0.09 14.87
N GLU A 155 -0.77 1.23 14.89
CA GLU A 155 -1.80 2.19 14.52
C GLU A 155 -2.18 2.08 13.03
N ALA A 156 -1.19 1.92 12.14
CA ALA A 156 -1.44 1.73 10.71
C ALA A 156 -2.29 0.48 10.43
N VAL A 157 -1.96 -0.64 11.07
CA VAL A 157 -2.72 -1.90 10.96
C VAL A 157 -4.12 -1.73 11.55
N TYR A 158 -4.23 -1.13 12.73
CA TYR A 158 -5.51 -0.87 13.38
C TYR A 158 -6.43 -0.01 12.51
N LYS A 159 -5.93 1.08 11.92
CA LYS A 159 -6.72 1.91 10.99
C LYS A 159 -7.13 1.14 9.74
N ALA A 160 -6.21 0.35 9.16
CA ALA A 160 -6.56 -0.48 8.01
C ALA A 160 -7.69 -1.48 8.33
N LEU A 161 -7.67 -2.07 9.53
CA LEU A 161 -8.74 -2.97 10.00
C LEU A 161 -10.06 -2.24 10.25
N LEU A 162 -10.04 -1.03 10.81
CA LEU A 162 -11.26 -0.22 10.97
C LEU A 162 -11.89 0.16 9.62
N ILE A 163 -11.06 0.56 8.66
CA ILE A 163 -11.50 0.84 7.27
C ILE A 163 -12.10 -0.43 6.66
N PHE A 164 -11.43 -1.57 6.85
CA PHE A 164 -11.90 -2.85 6.37
C PHE A 164 -13.27 -3.23 6.94
N ASP A 165 -13.45 -3.12 8.27
CA ASP A 165 -14.67 -3.49 8.98
C ASP A 165 -15.87 -2.62 8.57
N ARG A 166 -15.67 -1.32 8.37
CA ARG A 166 -16.72 -0.41 7.85
C ARG A 166 -17.24 -0.81 6.47
N GLY A 167 -16.39 -1.41 5.65
CA GLY A 167 -16.76 -1.95 4.34
C GLY A 167 -17.57 -3.25 4.40
N HIS A 168 -17.67 -3.88 5.57
CA HIS A 168 -18.43 -5.11 5.76
C HIS A 168 -19.84 -4.81 6.28
N PHE A 169 -20.85 -5.01 5.42
CA PHE A 169 -22.22 -5.08 5.91
C PHE A 169 -22.37 -6.27 6.88
N PRO A 170 -23.05 -6.10 8.02
CA PRO A 170 -23.32 -7.21 8.91
C PRO A 170 -24.01 -8.32 8.12
N ARG A 171 -23.51 -9.55 8.25
CA ARG A 171 -24.12 -10.74 7.63
C ARG A 171 -25.61 -10.73 7.99
N LYS A 172 -26.50 -10.64 7.00
CA LYS A 172 -27.92 -10.87 7.22
C LYS A 172 -28.06 -12.28 7.78
N ASN A 173 -28.47 -12.41 9.04
CA ASN A 173 -28.91 -13.68 9.59
C ASN A 173 -30.07 -14.15 8.71
N SER A 174 -29.83 -15.10 7.81
CA SER A 174 -30.89 -15.81 7.11
C SER A 174 -31.56 -16.77 8.08
N ARG A 175 -32.34 -16.23 9.03
CA ARG A 175 -33.34 -16.97 9.80
C ARG A 175 -34.53 -16.06 10.11
N THR A 176 -35.39 -15.92 9.12
CA THR A 176 -36.83 -15.77 9.34
C THR A 176 -37.53 -16.97 8.71
N GLY A 177 -38.18 -17.79 9.56
CA GLY A 177 -39.39 -18.56 9.21
C GLY A 177 -39.24 -19.84 8.39
N HIS A 178 -39.28 -21.00 9.06
CA HIS A 178 -40.34 -22.03 8.88
C HIS A 178 -40.05 -23.25 9.77
N CYS A 179 -40.79 -23.34 10.89
CA CYS A 179 -41.75 -24.40 11.24
C CYS A 179 -42.43 -23.98 12.55
#